data_AF-A0AAD9I8A4-F1
#
_entry.id   AF-A0AAD9I8A4-F1
#
_cell.length_a   1.000
_cell.length_b   1.000
_cell.length_c   1.000
_cell.angle_alpha   90.00
_cell.angle_beta   90.00
_cell.angle_gamma   90.00
#
_symmetry.space_group_name_H-M   'P 1'
#
loop_
_entity.id
_entity.type
_entity.pdbx_description
1 polymer ?
#
loop_
_entity_poly.entity_id
_entity_poly.type
_entity_poly.pdbx_seq_one_letter_code
_entity_poly.pdbx_strand_id
1 'polypeptide(L)'
;MADPEANEKHSSPRPEVDATRHGVEANGKAHPPEPESLADSVSKYLHLPKIPHRPTKDELLAAATGFWQRMGVRFKWVSIRSMRPWNVDEWGAFVSALIFGHLLWILVGTTTFFSLIILMINTVFAQEKLAKWIGDYLTKSAGLTVIFESAIVPKWGDGVISFKNVFVSHRPGQSKSTVHKGSSNAAAEAAAARQADQDAAQDDEDDGNYTQFDVTINTVNVTLSFANWWNGKGILKDVEVKGVRGVIDRTSVEWSAVGKDPLAYRHEHQPGDFELEYFKMEDLLVTVHQPHGFRPFTVSIFSCELPQLRRQWVFYDFLSASHMSGSYDGSLFTIHPRQIHNVAAADDNGTDELGEPGVWKKFSRLRIDGLKIDHLNRGVEGPFGWIYEGNVDIVADVSFPNDAEEGFGKVMAEFYDKMEEAVTSHRYLRMLESNGLSQGETETNQNTISDTLDGGDIPLAVEAANSPLPESPERGTLSAPSEEHARGYLIMDLRIHLNDVRAAVPLFSKPHIGYVNQALVRPIVAYINAKRTYIPISCRIVKRYTDFDGALSLWECRLLDDLSAEVYTAFARDVEDQQHRVRRFKRVGLWTLSLVAQALLAGVAGDLM
;
A
#
# COMPACT_ATOMS: atom_id res chain seq x y z
N MET A 1 -61.00 -32.09 6.09
CA MET A 1 -62.38 -32.29 5.62
C MET A 1 -62.53 -31.43 4.38
N ALA A 2 -62.93 -32.03 3.25
CA ALA A 2 -63.04 -31.42 1.91
C ALA A 2 -61.71 -30.99 1.23
N ASP A 3 -61.27 -31.83 0.29
CA ASP A 3 -60.57 -31.53 -0.97
C ASP A 3 -61.64 -31.36 -2.09
N PRO A 4 -61.32 -31.11 -3.39
CA PRO A 4 -60.14 -30.49 -4.02
C PRO A 4 -60.54 -29.48 -5.15
N GLU A 5 -59.57 -28.92 -5.90
CA GLU A 5 -59.57 -29.02 -7.38
C GLU A 5 -58.19 -28.70 -7.99
N ALA A 6 -57.91 -29.23 -9.18
CA ALA A 6 -56.56 -29.28 -9.76
C ALA A 6 -56.55 -29.06 -11.29
N ASN A 7 -55.41 -28.64 -11.86
CA ASN A 7 -55.08 -28.94 -13.25
C ASN A 7 -53.57 -28.83 -13.54
N GLU A 8 -52.97 -29.85 -14.18
CA GLU A 8 -51.61 -29.79 -14.72
C GLU A 8 -51.46 -30.62 -16.02
N LYS A 9 -50.77 -30.01 -17.00
CA LYS A 9 -49.79 -30.63 -17.95
C LYS A 9 -50.17 -31.77 -18.93
N HIS A 10 -50.00 -31.42 -20.22
CA HIS A 10 -49.06 -32.01 -21.21
C HIS A 10 -49.48 -33.02 -22.30
N SER A 11 -48.67 -32.93 -23.38
CA SER A 11 -48.29 -33.92 -24.40
C SER A 11 -49.07 -34.03 -25.74
N SER A 12 -48.28 -34.23 -26.80
CA SER A 12 -48.66 -34.49 -28.22
C SER A 12 -48.58 -36.02 -28.51
N PRO A 13 -48.99 -36.59 -29.68
CA PRO A 13 -48.36 -36.37 -31.00
C PRO A 13 -49.28 -36.54 -32.26
N ARG A 14 -48.67 -36.63 -33.47
CA ARG A 14 -49.30 -36.90 -34.80
C ARG A 14 -49.68 -38.40 -34.99
N PRO A 15 -50.43 -38.79 -36.05
CA PRO A 15 -49.78 -39.29 -37.29
C PRO A 15 -50.53 -39.00 -38.64
N GLU A 16 -50.41 -39.89 -39.63
CA GLU A 16 -50.43 -39.70 -41.10
C GLU A 16 -51.64 -40.29 -41.89
N VAL A 17 -51.77 -39.84 -43.16
CA VAL A 17 -52.22 -40.54 -44.41
C VAL A 17 -53.61 -41.20 -44.54
N ASP A 18 -54.39 -40.75 -45.54
CA ASP A 18 -55.02 -41.53 -46.65
C ASP A 18 -55.78 -40.53 -47.59
N ALA A 19 -56.33 -40.84 -48.76
CA ALA A 19 -55.93 -41.54 -49.99
C ALA A 19 -57.19 -41.85 -50.83
N THR A 20 -57.14 -41.56 -52.14
CA THR A 20 -57.97 -42.16 -53.23
C THR A 20 -59.48 -41.86 -53.44
N ARG A 21 -59.79 -41.45 -54.70
CA ARG A 21 -60.87 -41.92 -55.63
C ARG A 21 -62.34 -41.55 -55.28
N HIS A 22 -63.29 -41.28 -56.19
CA HIS A 22 -63.46 -41.13 -57.67
C HIS A 22 -64.58 -40.06 -57.91
N GLY A 23 -64.96 -39.55 -59.09
CA GLY A 23 -64.57 -39.76 -60.50
C GLY A 23 -65.64 -39.19 -61.47
N VAL A 24 -65.51 -39.47 -62.78
CA VAL A 24 -66.49 -39.26 -63.91
C VAL A 24 -66.80 -37.82 -64.39
N GLU A 25 -66.23 -37.52 -65.57
CA GLU A 25 -66.79 -36.82 -66.75
C GLU A 25 -68.01 -35.88 -66.65
N ALA A 26 -67.87 -34.64 -67.17
CA ALA A 26 -68.45 -34.25 -68.48
C ALA A 26 -68.09 -32.79 -68.89
N ASN A 27 -68.19 -32.49 -70.18
CA ASN A 27 -67.73 -31.27 -70.86
C ASN A 27 -68.78 -30.12 -70.84
N GLY A 28 -68.40 -28.85 -70.62
CA GLY A 28 -69.34 -27.72 -70.74
C GLY A 28 -68.87 -26.30 -70.32
N LYS A 29 -68.20 -25.57 -71.22
CA LYS A 29 -68.13 -24.08 -71.38
C LYS A 29 -68.31 -23.14 -70.15
N ALA A 30 -67.27 -22.37 -69.81
CA ALA A 30 -67.22 -20.88 -69.77
C ALA A 30 -66.08 -20.36 -68.86
N HIS A 31 -65.37 -19.30 -69.26
CA HIS A 31 -64.41 -18.59 -68.40
C HIS A 31 -65.12 -17.57 -67.51
N PRO A 32 -64.89 -17.56 -66.19
CA PRO A 32 -65.13 -16.40 -65.33
C PRO A 32 -63.87 -15.51 -65.21
N PRO A 33 -64.00 -14.19 -64.98
CA PRO A 33 -62.88 -13.34 -64.57
C PRO A 33 -62.54 -13.52 -63.08
N GLU A 34 -61.28 -13.29 -62.72
CA GLU A 34 -60.78 -13.37 -61.34
C GLU A 34 -61.27 -12.17 -60.47
N PRO A 35 -61.36 -12.32 -59.14
CA PRO A 35 -61.88 -11.28 -58.25
C PRO A 35 -60.84 -10.18 -57.94
N GLU A 36 -61.19 -8.92 -58.25
CA GLU A 36 -60.43 -7.75 -57.79
C GLU A 36 -60.48 -7.62 -56.25
N SER A 37 -59.39 -7.14 -55.66
CA SER A 37 -59.27 -6.95 -54.21
C SER A 37 -60.26 -5.90 -53.68
N LEU A 38 -60.86 -6.18 -52.52
CA LEU A 38 -61.77 -5.25 -51.83
C LEU A 38 -61.06 -3.92 -51.44
N ALA A 39 -59.73 -3.91 -51.39
CA ALA A 39 -58.95 -2.68 -51.21
C ALA A 39 -58.95 -1.77 -52.46
N ASP A 40 -58.86 -2.35 -53.65
CA ASP A 40 -58.83 -1.58 -54.91
C ASP A 40 -60.18 -0.91 -55.20
N SER A 41 -61.28 -1.63 -54.95
CA SER A 41 -62.63 -1.08 -55.15
C SER A 41 -62.95 0.07 -54.18
N VAL A 42 -62.53 -0.01 -52.91
CA VAL A 42 -62.69 1.10 -51.94
C VAL A 42 -61.82 2.31 -52.32
N SER A 43 -60.61 2.10 -52.86
CA SER A 43 -59.73 3.19 -53.31
C SER A 43 -60.28 4.01 -54.49
N LYS A 44 -61.26 3.45 -55.23
CA LYS A 44 -61.82 4.03 -56.46
C LYS A 44 -62.96 5.01 -56.20
N TYR A 45 -63.63 4.91 -55.04
CA TYR A 45 -64.76 5.78 -54.65
C TYR A 45 -64.35 6.94 -53.73
N LEU A 46 -63.24 6.80 -53.03
CA LEU A 46 -62.62 7.91 -52.30
C LEU A 46 -61.56 8.55 -53.22
N HIS A 47 -61.76 9.81 -53.62
CA HIS A 47 -60.76 10.62 -54.32
C HIS A 47 -59.59 11.02 -53.38
N LEU A 48 -58.97 10.04 -52.73
CA LEU A 48 -57.66 10.21 -52.11
C LEU A 48 -56.63 10.39 -53.23
N PRO A 49 -55.74 11.40 -53.17
CA PRO A 49 -54.61 11.47 -54.08
C PRO A 49 -53.81 10.17 -53.92
N LYS A 50 -53.52 9.49 -55.05
CA LYS A 50 -52.71 8.26 -55.05
C LYS A 50 -51.44 8.52 -54.24
N ILE A 51 -51.35 7.89 -53.07
CA ILE A 51 -50.16 7.98 -52.22
C ILE A 51 -49.01 7.48 -53.08
N PRO A 52 -47.96 8.28 -53.33
CA PRO A 52 -46.88 7.88 -54.23
C PRO A 52 -46.28 6.58 -53.71
N HIS A 53 -46.25 5.55 -54.56
CA HIS A 53 -45.81 4.19 -54.21
C HIS A 53 -44.46 4.28 -53.53
N ARG A 54 -44.42 3.98 -52.23
CA ARG A 54 -43.20 4.10 -51.42
C ARG A 54 -42.33 2.89 -51.79
N PRO A 55 -41.21 3.09 -52.52
CA PRO A 55 -40.47 1.97 -53.09
C PRO A 55 -39.96 1.08 -51.95
N THR A 56 -40.25 -0.20 -52.08
CA THR A 56 -39.88 -1.22 -51.12
C THR A 56 -38.37 -1.45 -51.14
N LYS A 57 -37.87 -2.08 -50.07
CA LYS A 57 -36.44 -2.41 -49.94
C LYS A 57 -35.92 -3.21 -51.13
N ASP A 58 -36.72 -4.15 -51.63
CA ASP A 58 -36.28 -5.11 -52.64
C ASP A 58 -36.35 -4.52 -54.06
N GLU A 59 -37.32 -3.64 -54.34
CA GLU A 59 -37.33 -2.80 -55.56
C GLU A 59 -36.10 -1.89 -55.64
N LEU A 60 -35.70 -1.26 -54.52
CA LEU A 60 -34.49 -0.42 -54.46
C LEU A 60 -33.19 -1.24 -54.58
N LEU A 61 -33.18 -2.50 -54.14
CA LEU A 61 -32.04 -3.40 -54.33
C LEU A 61 -31.97 -3.98 -55.75
N ALA A 62 -33.11 -4.17 -56.42
CA ALA A 62 -33.20 -4.56 -57.82
C ALA A 62 -32.75 -3.42 -58.76
N ALA A 63 -33.14 -2.18 -58.46
CA ALA A 63 -32.72 -0.98 -59.23
C ALA A 63 -31.24 -0.59 -59.01
N ALA A 64 -30.61 -1.05 -57.92
CA ALA A 64 -29.22 -0.77 -57.62
C ALA A 64 -28.26 -1.64 -58.45
N THR A 65 -27.48 -1.01 -59.34
CA THR A 65 -26.59 -1.67 -60.29
C THR A 65 -25.20 -1.99 -59.72
N GLY A 66 -24.81 -1.37 -58.60
CA GLY A 66 -23.50 -1.59 -57.96
C GLY A 66 -23.56 -2.06 -56.49
N PHE A 67 -22.48 -2.70 -56.04
CA PHE A 67 -22.30 -3.16 -54.64
C PHE A 67 -22.50 -2.02 -53.63
N TRP A 68 -21.84 -0.88 -53.83
CA TRP A 68 -21.93 0.28 -52.95
C TRP A 68 -23.34 0.89 -52.91
N GLN A 69 -24.09 0.87 -54.00
CA GLN A 69 -25.49 1.30 -54.02
C GLN A 69 -26.37 0.34 -53.22
N ARG A 70 -26.21 -0.98 -53.40
CA ARG A 70 -26.95 -1.99 -52.62
C ARG A 70 -26.62 -1.90 -51.12
N MET A 71 -25.36 -1.64 -50.77
CA MET A 71 -24.95 -1.43 -49.39
C MET A 71 -25.51 -0.11 -48.81
N GLY A 72 -25.49 0.98 -49.57
CA GLY A 72 -26.11 2.25 -49.19
C GLY A 72 -27.62 2.14 -48.97
N VAL A 73 -28.34 1.42 -49.86
CA VAL A 73 -29.77 1.10 -49.69
C VAL A 73 -30.00 0.29 -48.41
N ARG A 74 -29.18 -0.75 -48.14
CA ARG A 74 -29.27 -1.55 -46.91
C ARG A 74 -29.03 -0.69 -45.66
N PHE A 75 -27.97 0.11 -45.64
CA PHE A 75 -27.63 0.99 -44.52
C PHE A 75 -28.75 1.99 -44.24
N LYS A 76 -29.27 2.65 -45.28
CA LYS A 76 -30.35 3.63 -45.17
C LYS A 76 -31.70 3.01 -44.78
N TRP A 77 -31.97 1.76 -45.18
CA TRP A 77 -33.13 1.00 -44.71
C TRP A 77 -32.99 0.56 -43.25
N VAL A 78 -31.79 0.23 -42.79
CA VAL A 78 -31.52 -0.09 -41.39
C VAL A 78 -31.63 1.16 -40.50
N SER A 79 -31.12 2.31 -40.96
CA SER A 79 -31.08 3.55 -40.17
C SER A 79 -32.44 4.26 -40.05
N ILE A 80 -33.14 4.50 -41.17
CA ILE A 80 -34.33 5.38 -41.21
C ILE A 80 -35.57 4.63 -41.77
N ARG A 81 -35.41 3.41 -42.27
CA ARG A 81 -36.48 2.64 -42.97
C ARG A 81 -37.18 3.42 -44.10
N SER A 82 -36.49 4.39 -44.70
CA SER A 82 -37.03 5.24 -45.77
C SER A 82 -35.94 5.84 -46.64
N MET A 83 -36.28 6.19 -47.89
CA MET A 83 -35.34 6.80 -48.83
C MET A 83 -35.25 8.34 -48.70
N ARG A 84 -35.86 8.95 -47.67
CA ARG A 84 -35.90 10.42 -47.46
C ARG A 84 -34.50 11.04 -47.26
N PRO A 85 -34.29 12.34 -47.54
CA PRO A 85 -33.07 13.04 -47.13
C PRO A 85 -33.02 13.16 -45.59
N TRP A 86 -31.81 13.09 -45.01
CA TRP A 86 -31.60 13.04 -43.57
C TRP A 86 -31.93 14.39 -42.93
N ASN A 87 -32.72 14.40 -41.85
CA ASN A 87 -33.01 15.63 -41.11
C ASN A 87 -31.88 16.00 -40.14
N VAL A 88 -31.85 17.25 -39.68
CA VAL A 88 -30.91 17.71 -38.64
C VAL A 88 -31.10 16.92 -37.34
N ASP A 89 -32.34 16.60 -36.95
CA ASP A 89 -32.61 15.78 -35.75
C ASP A 89 -32.07 14.35 -35.87
N GLU A 90 -32.12 13.78 -37.08
CA GLU A 90 -31.57 12.44 -37.33
C GLU A 90 -30.04 12.49 -37.22
N TRP A 91 -29.39 13.44 -37.88
CA TRP A 91 -27.95 13.68 -37.73
C TRP A 91 -27.55 13.93 -36.27
N GLY A 92 -28.34 14.72 -35.54
CA GLY A 92 -28.18 14.95 -34.10
C GLY A 92 -28.29 13.66 -33.28
N ALA A 93 -29.24 12.78 -33.60
CA ALA A 93 -29.40 11.48 -32.97
C ALA A 93 -28.25 10.50 -33.30
N PHE A 94 -27.70 10.51 -34.51
CA PHE A 94 -26.52 9.71 -34.85
C PHE A 94 -25.25 10.24 -34.17
N VAL A 95 -25.08 11.56 -34.12
CA VAL A 95 -23.94 12.20 -33.42
C VAL A 95 -24.04 11.97 -31.92
N SER A 96 -25.24 12.11 -31.31
CA SER A 96 -25.42 11.87 -29.87
C SER A 96 -25.29 10.39 -29.50
N ALA A 97 -25.81 9.47 -30.31
CA ALA A 97 -25.60 8.04 -30.11
C ALA A 97 -24.13 7.63 -30.27
N LEU A 98 -23.40 8.25 -31.21
CA LEU A 98 -21.97 8.03 -31.38
C LEU A 98 -21.18 8.57 -30.17
N ILE A 99 -21.45 9.80 -29.73
CA ILE A 99 -20.81 10.40 -28.55
C ILE A 99 -21.11 9.59 -27.29
N PHE A 100 -22.38 9.23 -27.06
CA PHE A 100 -22.79 8.43 -25.90
C PHE A 100 -22.20 7.02 -25.93
N GLY A 101 -22.12 6.38 -27.11
CA GLY A 101 -21.45 5.10 -27.29
C GLY A 101 -19.95 5.15 -26.98
N HIS A 102 -19.26 6.21 -27.40
CA HIS A 102 -17.85 6.42 -27.05
C HIS A 102 -17.67 6.75 -25.56
N LEU A 103 -18.55 7.55 -24.96
CA LEU A 103 -18.52 7.86 -23.53
C LEU A 103 -18.71 6.60 -22.67
N LEU A 104 -19.70 5.77 -23.01
CA LEU A 104 -19.95 4.49 -22.35
C LEU A 104 -18.77 3.53 -22.51
N TRP A 105 -18.16 3.48 -23.71
CA TRP A 105 -17.00 2.64 -23.97
C TRP A 105 -15.74 3.12 -23.25
N ILE A 106 -15.52 4.44 -23.13
CA ILE A 106 -14.46 5.02 -22.28
C ILE A 106 -14.67 4.59 -20.83
N LEU A 107 -15.89 4.70 -20.30
CA LEU A 107 -16.19 4.39 -18.91
C LEU A 107 -15.99 2.90 -18.58
N VAL A 108 -16.54 2.00 -19.41
CA VAL A 108 -16.51 0.54 -19.17
C VAL A 108 -15.20 -0.11 -19.63
N GLY A 109 -14.56 0.45 -20.66
CA GLY A 109 -13.46 -0.17 -21.39
C GLY A 109 -12.25 0.74 -21.59
N THR A 110 -11.97 1.63 -20.64
CA THR A 110 -10.81 2.57 -20.66
C THR A 110 -9.55 1.97 -21.25
N THR A 111 -9.01 0.90 -20.66
CA THR A 111 -7.74 0.33 -21.12
C THR A 111 -7.82 -0.18 -22.56
N THR A 112 -8.95 -0.79 -22.95
CA THR A 112 -9.23 -1.23 -24.33
C THR A 112 -9.37 -0.05 -25.30
N PHE A 113 -9.98 1.06 -24.86
CA PHE A 113 -10.14 2.29 -25.63
C PHE A 113 -8.78 2.97 -25.86
N PHE A 114 -8.00 3.19 -24.80
CA PHE A 114 -6.64 3.72 -24.93
C PHE A 114 -5.78 2.77 -25.76
N SER A 115 -5.83 1.46 -25.53
CA SER A 115 -5.17 0.44 -26.36
C SER A 115 -5.54 0.54 -27.85
N LEU A 116 -6.80 0.84 -28.19
CA LEU A 116 -7.23 1.02 -29.58
C LEU A 116 -6.79 2.36 -30.16
N ILE A 117 -6.66 3.42 -29.36
CA ILE A 117 -6.00 4.65 -29.77
C ILE A 117 -4.52 4.38 -30.09
N ILE A 118 -3.81 3.68 -29.19
CA ILE A 118 -2.38 3.32 -29.37
C ILE A 118 -2.17 2.54 -30.68
N LEU A 119 -3.07 1.59 -30.98
CA LEU A 119 -3.04 0.80 -32.20
C LEU A 119 -3.49 1.59 -33.44
N MET A 120 -4.51 2.43 -33.36
CA MET A 120 -4.95 3.28 -34.49
C MET A 120 -3.87 4.23 -34.94
N ILE A 121 -3.09 4.76 -34.00
CA ILE A 121 -1.95 5.64 -34.31
C ILE A 121 -0.65 4.81 -34.46
N ASN A 122 -0.70 3.54 -34.89
CA ASN A 122 0.45 2.65 -35.14
C ASN A 122 1.43 3.22 -36.18
N THR A 123 2.24 4.15 -35.69
CA THR A 123 3.23 4.97 -36.37
C THR A 123 4.29 5.25 -35.32
N VAL A 124 5.57 5.26 -35.71
CA VAL A 124 6.70 5.45 -34.77
C VAL A 124 6.54 6.76 -33.96
N PHE A 125 5.97 7.79 -34.59
CA PHE A 125 5.66 9.11 -34.04
C PHE A 125 4.65 9.10 -32.87
N ALA A 126 3.72 8.14 -32.84
CA ALA A 126 2.72 8.07 -31.77
C ALA A 126 3.27 7.45 -30.49
N GLN A 127 4.15 6.47 -30.62
CA GLN A 127 4.86 5.89 -29.48
C GLN A 127 5.68 6.97 -28.78
N GLU A 128 6.34 7.86 -29.53
CA GLU A 128 7.05 9.02 -28.98
C GLU A 128 6.11 10.01 -28.28
N LYS A 129 4.99 10.41 -28.93
CA LYS A 129 4.01 11.31 -28.29
C LYS A 129 3.36 10.75 -27.05
N LEU A 130 3.09 9.45 -27.03
CA LEU A 130 2.47 8.77 -25.91
C LEU A 130 3.45 8.50 -24.77
N ALA A 131 4.65 8.02 -25.08
CA ALA A 131 5.74 7.92 -24.12
C ALA A 131 5.99 9.29 -23.47
N LYS A 132 6.01 10.36 -24.28
CA LYS A 132 6.09 11.73 -23.78
C LYS A 132 4.91 12.11 -22.89
N TRP A 133 3.66 11.87 -23.29
CA TRP A 133 2.49 12.18 -22.46
C TRP A 133 2.49 11.42 -21.12
N ILE A 134 2.87 10.14 -21.12
CA ILE A 134 2.94 9.30 -19.92
C ILE A 134 4.11 9.73 -19.03
N GLY A 135 5.29 9.99 -19.60
CA GLY A 135 6.43 10.49 -18.83
C GLY A 135 6.19 11.91 -18.30
N ASP A 136 5.61 12.82 -19.08
CA ASP A 136 5.19 14.15 -18.63
C ASP A 136 4.19 14.05 -17.45
N TYR A 137 3.29 13.05 -17.46
CA TYR A 137 2.37 12.78 -16.33
C TYR A 137 3.10 12.23 -15.10
N LEU A 138 3.96 11.22 -15.27
CA LEU A 138 4.75 10.63 -14.19
C LEU A 138 5.76 11.63 -13.58
N THR A 139 6.32 12.55 -14.37
CA THR A 139 7.13 13.64 -13.81
C THR A 139 6.26 14.61 -13.03
N LYS A 140 5.10 15.02 -13.56
CA LYS A 140 4.25 15.98 -12.86
C LYS A 140 3.75 15.48 -11.50
N SER A 141 3.59 14.17 -11.32
CA SER A 141 3.19 13.59 -10.04
C SER A 141 4.36 13.23 -9.11
N ALA A 142 5.53 12.88 -9.65
CA ALA A 142 6.62 12.28 -8.86
C ALA A 142 8.04 12.88 -9.07
N GLY A 143 8.24 13.88 -9.95
CA GLY A 143 9.55 14.51 -10.19
C GLY A 143 10.57 13.63 -10.93
N LEU A 144 10.12 12.54 -11.56
CA LEU A 144 10.99 11.52 -12.15
C LEU A 144 11.21 11.74 -13.66
N THR A 145 12.43 11.52 -14.14
CA THR A 145 12.70 11.40 -15.58
C THR A 145 12.49 9.94 -15.99
N VAL A 146 11.50 9.71 -16.85
CA VAL A 146 11.16 8.40 -17.41
C VAL A 146 11.54 8.35 -18.89
N ILE A 147 12.37 7.39 -19.26
CA ILE A 147 12.89 7.17 -20.61
C ILE A 147 12.41 5.78 -21.06
N PHE A 148 11.76 5.71 -22.22
CA PHE A 148 11.22 4.47 -22.75
C PHE A 148 12.11 3.98 -23.91
N GLU A 149 12.85 2.89 -23.71
CA GLU A 149 13.74 2.34 -24.73
C GLU A 149 12.97 1.61 -25.84
N SER A 150 11.87 0.91 -25.50
CA SER A 150 11.18 0.05 -26.47
C SER A 150 9.64 0.14 -26.46
N ALA A 151 9.03 -0.61 -27.37
CA ALA A 151 7.66 -0.40 -27.82
C ALA A 151 6.59 -0.57 -26.72
N ILE A 152 5.56 0.27 -26.80
CA ILE A 152 4.31 0.12 -26.06
C ILE A 152 3.49 -0.95 -26.77
N VAL A 153 3.29 -2.10 -26.12
CA VAL A 153 2.64 -3.28 -26.69
C VAL A 153 1.30 -3.53 -25.99
N PRO A 154 0.16 -3.40 -26.70
CA PRO A 154 -1.15 -3.75 -26.14
C PRO A 154 -1.33 -5.27 -26.05
N LYS A 155 -1.67 -5.77 -24.85
CA LYS A 155 -2.01 -7.19 -24.59
C LYS A 155 -3.53 -7.35 -24.50
N TRP A 156 -4.16 -7.51 -25.65
CA TRP A 156 -5.61 -7.57 -25.79
C TRP A 156 -6.31 -8.71 -25.04
N GLY A 157 -5.66 -9.87 -24.93
CA GLY A 157 -6.22 -11.02 -24.20
C GLY A 157 -6.36 -10.75 -22.70
N ASP A 158 -5.47 -9.92 -22.15
CA ASP A 158 -5.40 -9.62 -20.72
C ASP A 158 -6.02 -8.25 -20.38
N GLY A 159 -6.31 -7.41 -21.39
CA GLY A 159 -6.82 -6.04 -21.21
C GLY A 159 -5.77 -5.03 -20.75
N VAL A 160 -4.47 -5.32 -20.94
CA VAL A 160 -3.33 -4.62 -20.31
C VAL A 160 -2.46 -3.87 -21.33
N ILE A 161 -1.91 -2.71 -20.93
CA ILE A 161 -0.88 -1.98 -21.69
C ILE A 161 0.50 -2.36 -21.14
N SER A 162 1.41 -2.81 -22.00
CA SER A 162 2.75 -3.28 -21.62
C SER A 162 3.84 -2.36 -22.16
N PHE A 163 4.63 -1.77 -21.26
CA PHE A 163 5.88 -1.06 -21.56
C PHE A 163 7.05 -2.01 -21.38
N LYS A 164 8.06 -1.90 -22.26
CA LYS A 164 9.27 -2.72 -22.20
C LYS A 164 10.52 -1.87 -22.19
N ASN A 165 11.50 -2.26 -21.39
CA ASN A 165 12.75 -1.54 -21.16
C ASN A 165 12.49 -0.07 -20.83
N VAL A 166 11.97 0.17 -19.63
CA VAL A 166 11.73 1.52 -19.08
C VAL A 166 12.91 1.87 -18.19
N PHE A 167 13.61 2.95 -18.49
CA PHE A 167 14.63 3.53 -17.62
C PHE A 167 14.02 4.69 -16.83
N VAL A 168 14.27 4.74 -15.53
CA VAL A 168 13.78 5.77 -14.62
C VAL A 168 14.97 6.31 -13.84
N SER A 169 15.21 7.62 -13.94
CA SER A 169 16.25 8.32 -13.19
C SER A 169 15.68 9.46 -12.36
N HIS A 170 16.19 9.63 -11.15
CA HIS A 170 15.98 10.80 -10.31
C HIS A 170 17.35 11.27 -9.79
N ARG A 171 17.80 12.42 -10.30
CA ARG A 171 19.12 13.01 -10.09
C ARG A 171 19.01 14.55 -10.14
N PRO A 172 19.84 15.29 -9.38
CA PRO A 172 19.81 16.74 -9.36
C PRO A 172 20.26 17.37 -10.68
N GLY A 173 19.79 18.60 -10.91
CA GLY A 173 20.10 19.37 -12.12
C GLY A 173 19.47 18.81 -13.41
N GLN A 174 18.49 17.91 -13.32
CA GLN A 174 17.71 17.49 -14.50
C GLN A 174 16.67 18.56 -14.86
N SER A 175 17.12 19.58 -15.61
CA SER A 175 16.32 20.73 -16.05
C SER A 175 15.12 20.32 -16.92
N LYS A 176 13.97 20.09 -16.25
CA LYS A 176 12.69 19.60 -16.81
C LYS A 176 12.79 18.20 -17.42
N SER A 177 11.82 17.34 -17.08
CA SER A 177 11.80 15.98 -17.58
C SER A 177 11.75 15.93 -19.10
N THR A 178 12.63 15.10 -19.64
CA THR A 178 12.81 14.94 -21.07
C THR A 178 12.69 13.47 -21.41
N VAL A 179 11.48 13.07 -21.76
CA VAL A 179 11.22 11.72 -22.30
C VAL A 179 11.90 11.62 -23.66
N HIS A 180 12.97 10.85 -23.71
CA HIS A 180 13.65 10.48 -24.94
C HIS A 180 13.45 8.99 -25.24
N LYS A 181 13.64 8.65 -26.52
CA LYS A 181 13.73 7.26 -26.98
C LYS A 181 15.21 6.98 -27.26
N GLY A 182 15.80 6.06 -26.50
CA GLY A 182 17.22 5.72 -26.57
C GLY A 182 17.47 4.41 -25.82
N SER A 183 18.64 3.82 -25.99
CA SER A 183 19.00 2.61 -25.24
C SER A 183 19.21 2.91 -23.77
N SER A 184 18.90 1.97 -22.87
CA SER A 184 19.08 2.12 -21.42
C SER A 184 20.52 2.50 -21.05
N ASN A 185 21.52 1.92 -21.72
CA ASN A 185 22.92 2.30 -21.55
C ASN A 185 23.19 3.75 -21.98
N ALA A 186 22.73 4.18 -23.17
CA ALA A 186 22.93 5.55 -23.63
C ALA A 186 22.14 6.57 -22.78
N ALA A 187 21.03 6.16 -22.17
CA ALA A 187 20.26 6.97 -21.23
C ALA A 187 20.98 7.13 -19.88
N ALA A 188 21.54 6.06 -19.33
CA ALA A 188 22.36 6.10 -18.12
C ALA A 188 23.66 6.90 -18.35
N GLU A 189 24.33 6.69 -19.50
CA GLU A 189 25.48 7.49 -19.91
C GLU A 189 25.13 8.96 -20.12
N ALA A 190 23.97 9.29 -20.70
CA ALA A 190 23.52 10.68 -20.85
C ALA A 190 23.12 11.32 -19.52
N ALA A 191 22.56 10.56 -18.57
CA ALA A 191 22.29 11.04 -17.21
C ALA A 191 23.60 11.33 -16.45
N ALA A 192 24.59 10.43 -16.54
CA ALA A 192 25.91 10.61 -15.96
C ALA A 192 26.76 11.68 -16.67
N ALA A 193 26.62 11.86 -17.99
CA ALA A 193 27.35 12.89 -18.73
C ALA A 193 26.83 14.29 -18.44
N ARG A 194 25.51 14.47 -18.23
CA ARG A 194 24.94 15.74 -17.72
C ARG A 194 25.51 16.12 -16.35
N GLN A 195 25.97 15.16 -15.57
CA GLN A 195 26.65 15.40 -14.28
C GLN A 195 28.04 16.02 -14.44
N ALA A 196 28.68 15.88 -15.62
CA ALA A 196 30.01 16.45 -15.91
C ALA A 196 29.95 17.88 -16.45
N ASP A 197 28.83 18.29 -17.09
CA ASP A 197 28.60 19.65 -17.59
C ASP A 197 28.03 20.61 -16.51
N GLN A 198 27.92 20.15 -15.25
CA GLN A 198 27.14 20.83 -14.19
C GLN A 198 27.81 22.05 -13.51
N ASP A 199 29.07 22.37 -13.80
CA ASP A 199 29.77 23.56 -13.25
C ASP A 199 29.26 24.91 -13.83
N ALA A 200 28.29 24.92 -14.75
CA ALA A 200 28.01 26.09 -15.60
C ALA A 200 26.53 26.50 -15.78
N ALA A 201 25.54 25.77 -15.27
CA ALA A 201 24.12 26.03 -15.54
C ALA A 201 23.30 26.26 -14.26
N GLN A 202 23.07 27.54 -13.94
CA GLN A 202 22.31 28.00 -12.77
C GLN A 202 20.85 28.30 -13.17
N ASP A 203 19.95 27.34 -12.96
CA ASP A 203 18.49 27.48 -13.03
C ASP A 203 17.88 26.62 -11.90
N ASP A 204 17.22 27.27 -10.92
CA ASP A 204 16.61 26.72 -9.69
C ASP A 204 17.52 25.75 -8.87
N GLU A 205 18.05 26.22 -7.73
CA GLU A 205 18.94 25.46 -6.82
C GLU A 205 18.25 24.22 -6.21
N ASP A 206 18.20 23.13 -6.95
CA ASP A 206 17.85 21.80 -6.48
C ASP A 206 18.98 21.25 -5.59
N ASP A 207 18.75 21.18 -4.28
CA ASP A 207 19.79 20.89 -3.27
C ASP A 207 20.34 19.45 -3.35
N GLY A 208 19.70 18.56 -4.11
CA GLY A 208 20.09 17.16 -4.27
C GLY A 208 19.91 16.30 -3.02
N ASN A 209 19.28 16.83 -1.97
CA ASN A 209 19.13 16.21 -0.65
C ASN A 209 17.93 15.26 -0.59
N TYR A 210 17.91 14.31 -1.52
CA TYR A 210 16.86 13.29 -1.64
C TYR A 210 17.46 11.96 -2.11
N THR A 211 16.65 10.90 -2.03
CA THR A 211 17.08 9.58 -2.53
C THR A 211 17.14 9.61 -4.04
N GLN A 212 18.35 9.62 -4.58
CA GLN A 212 18.62 9.54 -6.01
C GLN A 212 18.57 8.08 -6.45
N PHE A 213 18.22 7.82 -7.71
CA PHE A 213 18.22 6.46 -8.24
C PHE A 213 18.28 6.42 -9.77
N ASP A 214 18.91 5.39 -10.30
CA ASP A 214 18.98 5.06 -11.72
C ASP A 214 18.59 3.60 -11.91
N VAL A 215 17.39 3.36 -12.46
CA VAL A 215 16.73 2.06 -12.46
C VAL A 215 16.20 1.70 -13.85
N THR A 216 16.61 0.56 -14.36
CA THR A 216 16.05 -0.07 -15.57
C THR A 216 15.02 -1.12 -15.18
N ILE A 217 13.88 -1.14 -15.87
CA ILE A 217 12.75 -2.03 -15.66
C ILE A 217 12.46 -2.76 -16.97
N ASN A 218 12.57 -4.10 -16.98
CA ASN A 218 12.37 -4.91 -18.18
C ASN A 218 10.92 -4.82 -18.70
N THR A 219 9.92 -4.98 -17.84
CA THR A 219 8.52 -4.87 -18.25
C THR A 219 7.66 -4.19 -17.17
N VAL A 220 6.82 -3.25 -17.58
CA VAL A 220 5.75 -2.66 -16.77
C VAL A 220 4.43 -2.92 -17.47
N ASN A 221 3.53 -3.65 -16.82
CA ASN A 221 2.17 -3.91 -17.26
C ASN A 221 1.24 -2.99 -16.45
N VAL A 222 0.34 -2.24 -17.12
CA VAL A 222 -0.64 -1.37 -16.44
C VAL A 222 -2.06 -1.57 -16.96
N THR A 223 -3.02 -1.43 -16.04
CA THR A 223 -4.45 -1.24 -16.31
C THR A 223 -4.81 0.21 -15.97
N LEU A 224 -5.69 0.83 -16.76
CA LEU A 224 -6.18 2.20 -16.52
C LEU A 224 -7.62 2.19 -15.99
N SER A 225 -8.00 3.21 -15.22
CA SER A 225 -9.39 3.41 -14.78
C SER A 225 -9.79 4.90 -14.85
N PHE A 226 -10.84 5.19 -15.62
CA PHE A 226 -11.42 6.54 -15.69
C PHE A 226 -12.17 6.88 -14.40
N ALA A 227 -12.79 5.90 -13.75
CA ALA A 227 -13.47 6.11 -12.47
C ALA A 227 -12.48 6.56 -11.39
N ASN A 228 -11.30 5.94 -11.33
CA ASN A 228 -10.25 6.29 -10.36
C ASN A 228 -9.69 7.69 -10.69
N TRP A 229 -9.43 7.97 -11.97
CA TRP A 229 -8.98 9.29 -12.44
C TRP A 229 -9.98 10.41 -12.10
N TRP A 230 -11.27 10.20 -12.39
CA TRP A 230 -12.34 11.17 -12.13
C TRP A 230 -12.56 11.40 -10.62
N ASN A 231 -12.35 10.37 -9.80
CA ASN A 231 -12.44 10.45 -8.34
C ASN A 231 -11.13 10.94 -7.67
N GLY A 232 -10.11 11.34 -8.45
CA GLY A 232 -8.85 11.89 -7.94
C GLY A 232 -7.81 10.87 -7.48
N LYS A 233 -8.07 9.56 -7.60
CA LYS A 233 -7.24 8.42 -7.15
C LYS A 233 -6.09 8.05 -8.12
N GLY A 234 -5.80 8.91 -9.08
CA GLY A 234 -4.90 8.62 -10.20
C GLY A 234 -5.55 7.78 -11.31
N ILE A 235 -4.90 7.74 -12.48
CA ILE A 235 -5.41 7.02 -13.68
C ILE A 235 -5.04 5.54 -13.72
N LEU A 236 -4.02 5.14 -12.95
CA LEU A 236 -3.56 3.75 -12.87
C LEU A 236 -4.47 2.96 -11.94
N LYS A 237 -4.85 1.76 -12.37
CA LYS A 237 -5.69 0.85 -11.61
C LYS A 237 -4.85 -0.29 -11.02
N ASP A 238 -4.26 -1.08 -11.89
CA ASP A 238 -3.43 -2.23 -11.56
C ASP A 238 -2.06 -2.04 -12.20
N VAL A 239 -0.98 -2.42 -11.50
CA VAL A 239 0.40 -2.35 -12.02
C VAL A 239 1.16 -3.63 -11.67
N GLU A 240 1.74 -4.28 -12.69
CA GLU A 240 2.68 -5.40 -12.53
C GLU A 240 4.06 -5.02 -13.12
N VAL A 241 5.08 -5.05 -12.27
CA VAL A 241 6.47 -4.69 -12.60
C VAL A 241 7.34 -5.94 -12.62
N LYS A 242 8.16 -6.13 -13.66
CA LYS A 242 9.10 -7.27 -13.77
C LYS A 242 10.49 -6.85 -14.17
N GLY A 243 11.50 -7.44 -13.51
CA GLY A 243 12.90 -7.31 -13.89
C GLY A 243 13.44 -5.90 -13.63
N VAL A 244 13.49 -5.51 -12.36
CA VAL A 244 14.00 -4.20 -11.91
C VAL A 244 15.49 -4.32 -11.57
N ARG A 245 16.33 -3.49 -12.19
CA ARG A 245 17.79 -3.47 -12.00
C ARG A 245 18.30 -2.04 -11.90
N GLY A 246 19.17 -1.74 -10.95
CA GLY A 246 19.73 -0.39 -10.83
C GLY A 246 20.46 -0.09 -9.55
N VAL A 247 20.71 1.20 -9.34
CA VAL A 247 21.36 1.75 -8.16
C VAL A 247 20.41 2.74 -7.49
N ILE A 248 20.29 2.63 -6.17
CA ILE A 248 19.63 3.60 -5.30
C ILE A 248 20.74 4.26 -4.49
N ASP A 249 20.86 5.57 -4.62
CA ASP A 249 21.94 6.37 -4.08
C ASP A 249 21.39 7.39 -3.09
N ARG A 250 21.74 7.19 -1.82
CA ARG A 250 21.37 8.08 -0.70
C ARG A 250 22.61 8.75 -0.13
N THR A 251 23.74 8.75 -0.84
CA THR A 251 24.99 9.31 -0.31
C THR A 251 24.96 10.82 -0.14
N SER A 252 24.14 11.54 -0.93
CA SER A 252 23.84 12.97 -0.78
C SER A 252 22.78 13.31 0.26
N VAL A 253 22.14 12.32 0.90
CA VAL A 253 21.05 12.57 1.86
C VAL A 253 21.64 12.99 3.21
N GLU A 254 21.43 14.25 3.56
CA GLU A 254 21.80 14.85 4.83
C GLU A 254 20.55 15.29 5.61
N TRP A 255 20.29 14.62 6.74
CA TRP A 255 19.25 15.06 7.66
C TRP A 255 19.71 16.30 8.42
N SER A 256 18.96 17.41 8.29
CA SER A 256 19.27 18.66 8.99
C SER A 256 19.37 18.44 10.49
N ALA A 257 20.51 18.80 11.09
CA ALA A 257 20.85 18.46 12.48
C ALA A 257 19.97 19.11 13.58
N VAL A 258 19.04 19.99 13.20
CA VAL A 258 18.05 20.60 14.10
C VAL A 258 16.86 19.65 14.25
N GLY A 259 16.43 19.39 15.49
CA GLY A 259 15.47 18.34 15.88
C GLY A 259 14.04 18.49 15.35
N LYS A 260 13.86 18.38 14.04
CA LYS A 260 12.56 18.20 13.39
C LYS A 260 12.01 16.81 13.76
N ASP A 261 10.78 16.76 14.25
CA ASP A 261 10.10 15.50 14.55
C ASP A 261 9.93 14.68 13.25
N PRO A 262 10.28 13.38 13.21
CA PRO A 262 10.11 12.54 12.02
C PRO A 262 8.69 12.53 11.45
N LEU A 263 7.69 12.83 12.29
CA LEU A 263 6.29 12.94 11.89
C LEU A 263 6.04 14.08 10.87
N ALA A 264 6.88 15.11 10.85
CA ALA A 264 6.79 16.23 9.90
C ALA A 264 7.25 15.89 8.47
N TYR A 265 7.84 14.70 8.26
CA TYR A 265 8.27 14.22 6.94
C TYR A 265 7.23 13.30 6.26
N ARG A 266 6.04 13.17 6.85
CA ARG A 266 4.93 12.39 6.29
C ARG A 266 4.41 13.04 5.00
N HIS A 267 4.07 12.22 4.02
CA HIS A 267 3.48 12.64 2.75
C HIS A 267 2.02 13.09 2.94
N GLU A 268 1.72 14.36 2.66
CA GLU A 268 0.35 14.86 2.59
C GLU A 268 -0.32 14.43 1.27
N HIS A 269 -1.53 13.89 1.34
CA HIS A 269 -2.27 13.41 0.17
C HIS A 269 -2.60 14.53 -0.83
N GLN A 270 -2.17 14.37 -2.08
CA GLN A 270 -2.40 15.32 -3.16
C GLN A 270 -3.33 14.73 -4.24
N PRO A 271 -4.31 15.49 -4.78
CA PRO A 271 -5.17 15.00 -5.84
C PRO A 271 -4.38 14.56 -7.08
N GLY A 272 -4.53 13.30 -7.49
CA GLY A 272 -3.74 12.68 -8.55
C GLY A 272 -2.59 11.80 -8.06
N ASP A 273 -2.39 11.69 -6.74
CA ASP A 273 -1.69 10.57 -6.12
C ASP A 273 -2.29 9.24 -6.57
N PHE A 274 -1.44 8.20 -6.67
CA PHE A 274 -1.91 6.88 -7.08
C PHE A 274 -2.54 6.12 -5.91
N GLU A 275 -3.72 5.55 -6.14
CA GLU A 275 -4.27 4.46 -5.37
C GLU A 275 -4.45 3.24 -6.28
N LEU A 276 -3.48 2.34 -6.27
CA LEU A 276 -3.55 1.11 -7.05
C LEU A 276 -4.43 0.09 -6.31
N GLU A 277 -5.39 -0.50 -7.04
CA GLU A 277 -6.23 -1.61 -6.55
C GLU A 277 -5.46 -2.94 -6.54
N TYR A 278 -4.38 -3.06 -7.31
CA TYR A 278 -3.49 -4.21 -7.28
C TYR A 278 -2.07 -3.81 -7.69
N PHE A 279 -1.08 -4.21 -6.90
CA PHE A 279 0.33 -4.02 -7.23
C PHE A 279 1.10 -5.33 -7.10
N LYS A 280 1.85 -5.66 -8.14
CA LYS A 280 2.69 -6.85 -8.18
C LYS A 280 4.08 -6.52 -8.70
N MET A 281 5.10 -7.09 -8.08
CA MET A 281 6.49 -6.91 -8.47
C MET A 281 7.25 -8.23 -8.41
N GLU A 282 7.94 -8.57 -9.50
CA GLU A 282 8.75 -9.77 -9.63
C GLU A 282 10.18 -9.41 -10.07
N ASP A 283 11.16 -10.15 -9.56
CA ASP A 283 12.57 -10.03 -9.96
C ASP A 283 13.12 -8.59 -9.87
N LEU A 284 13.16 -8.03 -8.65
CA LEU A 284 13.92 -6.81 -8.36
C LEU A 284 15.28 -7.16 -7.76
N LEU A 285 16.33 -6.46 -8.21
CA LEU A 285 17.67 -6.47 -7.64
C LEU A 285 18.29 -5.07 -7.81
N VAL A 286 18.50 -4.36 -6.71
CA VAL A 286 19.12 -3.02 -6.69
C VAL A 286 20.30 -2.99 -5.74
N THR A 287 21.28 -2.15 -6.05
CA THR A 287 22.39 -1.83 -5.12
C THR A 287 22.04 -0.54 -4.40
N VAL A 288 22.07 -0.56 -3.07
CA VAL A 288 21.76 0.59 -2.22
C VAL A 288 23.06 1.15 -1.64
N HIS A 289 23.27 2.46 -1.83
CA HIS A 289 24.31 3.24 -1.19
C HIS A 289 23.66 4.12 -0.12
N GLN A 290 23.98 3.88 1.16
CA GLN A 290 23.48 4.69 2.28
C GLN A 290 24.51 5.78 2.64
N PRO A 291 24.08 6.90 3.27
CA PRO A 291 24.98 7.97 3.69
C PRO A 291 25.94 7.55 4.82
N HIS A 292 26.84 8.46 5.19
CA HIS A 292 27.85 8.27 6.24
C HIS A 292 28.77 7.04 6.03
N GLY A 293 29.14 6.76 4.78
CA GLY A 293 30.11 5.70 4.45
C GLY A 293 29.64 4.30 4.88
N PHE A 294 28.35 4.00 4.74
CA PHE A 294 27.90 2.60 4.81
C PHE A 294 28.42 1.84 3.58
N ARG A 295 28.68 0.53 3.71
CA ARG A 295 29.07 -0.28 2.53
C ARG A 295 27.90 -0.31 1.53
N PRO A 296 28.14 -0.31 0.22
CA PRO A 296 27.10 -0.69 -0.73
C PRO A 296 26.60 -2.11 -0.43
N PHE A 297 25.29 -2.33 -0.52
CA PHE A 297 24.69 -3.65 -0.33
C PHE A 297 23.53 -3.87 -1.32
N THR A 298 23.21 -5.14 -1.59
CA THR A 298 22.14 -5.50 -2.52
C THR A 298 20.82 -5.74 -1.78
N VAL A 299 19.73 -5.22 -2.34
CA VAL A 299 18.35 -5.56 -1.97
C VAL A 299 17.71 -6.27 -3.15
N SER A 300 17.12 -7.43 -2.90
CA SER A 300 16.36 -8.18 -3.92
C SER A 300 14.95 -8.48 -3.43
N ILE A 301 13.98 -8.42 -4.33
CA ILE A 301 12.61 -8.87 -4.09
C ILE A 301 12.29 -9.87 -5.19
N PHE A 302 12.12 -11.13 -4.80
CA PHE A 302 11.86 -12.22 -5.75
C PHE A 302 10.41 -12.16 -6.23
N SER A 303 9.48 -11.96 -5.29
CA SER A 303 8.05 -11.81 -5.52
C SER A 303 7.45 -10.92 -4.43
N CYS A 304 6.66 -9.94 -4.84
CA CYS A 304 5.85 -9.07 -3.99
C CYS A 304 4.46 -8.91 -4.63
N GLU A 305 3.42 -9.05 -3.82
CA GLU A 305 2.03 -8.92 -4.21
C GLU A 305 1.28 -8.18 -3.09
N LEU A 306 0.76 -7.01 -3.43
CA LEU A 306 0.02 -6.13 -2.53
C LEU A 306 -1.45 -6.06 -2.98
N PRO A 307 -2.42 -6.23 -2.07
CA PRO A 307 -3.85 -6.16 -2.39
C PRO A 307 -4.34 -4.71 -2.61
N GLN A 308 -3.50 -3.73 -2.33
CA GLN A 308 -3.66 -2.31 -2.62
C GLN A 308 -2.28 -1.64 -2.51
N LEU A 309 -2.04 -0.53 -3.21
CA LEU A 309 -0.86 0.31 -2.97
C LEU A 309 -1.20 1.80 -3.19
N ARG A 310 -1.30 2.55 -2.11
CA ARG A 310 -1.62 3.99 -2.09
C ARG A 310 -0.37 4.81 -1.76
N ARG A 311 -0.15 5.94 -2.45
CA ARG A 311 1.00 6.82 -2.18
C ARG A 311 1.05 7.37 -0.74
N GLN A 312 -0.10 7.63 -0.13
CA GLN A 312 -0.19 8.09 1.26
C GLN A 312 0.10 6.98 2.30
N TRP A 313 -0.11 5.70 1.95
CA TRP A 313 -0.06 4.57 2.89
C TRP A 313 1.01 3.54 2.53
N VAL A 314 2.03 3.92 1.75
CA VAL A 314 3.04 3.01 1.18
C VAL A 314 3.59 2.03 2.20
N PHE A 315 4.07 2.51 3.36
CA PHE A 315 4.67 1.62 4.36
C PHE A 315 3.66 0.63 4.97
N TYR A 316 2.43 1.07 5.23
CA TYR A 316 1.34 0.21 5.72
C TYR A 316 0.90 -0.84 4.70
N ASP A 317 0.78 -0.43 3.44
CA ASP A 317 0.36 -1.31 2.34
C ASP A 317 1.43 -2.40 2.07
N PHE A 318 2.73 -2.07 2.22
CA PHE A 318 3.81 -3.07 2.21
C PHE A 318 3.81 -4.01 3.43
N LEU A 319 3.56 -3.51 4.65
CA LEU A 319 3.43 -4.38 5.84
C LEU A 319 2.26 -5.36 5.70
N SER A 320 1.17 -4.91 5.08
CA SER A 320 -0.05 -5.69 4.83
C SER A 320 -0.04 -6.48 3.51
N ALA A 321 1.14 -6.69 2.89
CA ALA A 321 1.32 -7.49 1.68
C ALA A 321 0.61 -8.86 1.70
N SER A 322 0.07 -9.31 0.57
CA SER A 322 -0.49 -10.66 0.39
C SER A 322 0.62 -11.71 0.33
N HIS A 323 1.76 -11.36 -0.27
CA HIS A 323 3.00 -12.11 -0.19
C HIS A 323 4.17 -11.16 -0.48
N MET A 324 5.27 -11.28 0.25
CA MET A 324 6.53 -10.64 -0.11
C MET A 324 7.69 -11.57 0.25
N SER A 325 8.67 -11.70 -0.64
CA SER A 325 9.87 -12.52 -0.41
C SER A 325 11.07 -11.90 -1.10
N GLY A 326 12.23 -11.96 -0.45
CA GLY A 326 13.43 -11.31 -0.97
C GLY A 326 14.67 -11.57 -0.12
N SER A 327 15.72 -10.80 -0.41
CA SER A 327 16.92 -10.73 0.41
C SER A 327 17.36 -9.28 0.63
N TYR A 328 17.94 -9.01 1.79
CA TYR A 328 18.44 -7.70 2.19
C TYR A 328 19.86 -7.87 2.72
N ASP A 329 20.86 -7.41 1.96
CA ASP A 329 22.29 -7.67 2.20
C ASP A 329 22.62 -9.18 2.39
N GLY A 330 21.96 -10.03 1.59
CA GLY A 330 22.05 -11.49 1.65
C GLY A 330 21.16 -12.18 2.70
N SER A 331 20.56 -11.42 3.61
CA SER A 331 19.67 -11.90 4.67
C SER A 331 18.27 -12.15 4.09
N LEU A 332 17.74 -13.36 4.18
CA LEU A 332 16.44 -13.70 3.60
C LEU A 332 15.30 -13.08 4.41
N PHE A 333 14.29 -12.54 3.74
CA PHE A 333 13.08 -12.04 4.39
C PHE A 333 11.80 -12.50 3.68
N THR A 334 10.72 -12.62 4.46
CA THR A 334 9.38 -12.97 3.98
C THR A 334 8.30 -12.19 4.74
N ILE A 335 7.24 -11.80 4.04
CA ILE A 335 5.95 -11.37 4.60
C ILE A 335 4.89 -12.33 4.05
N HIS A 336 4.14 -12.98 4.93
CA HIS A 336 3.06 -13.88 4.53
C HIS A 336 1.89 -13.82 5.53
N PRO A 337 0.63 -13.98 5.08
CA PRO A 337 -0.52 -14.13 5.96
C PRO A 337 -0.30 -15.29 6.95
N ARG A 338 -0.50 -15.04 8.23
CA ARG A 338 -0.41 -16.07 9.26
C ARG A 338 -1.67 -16.94 9.19
N GLN A 339 -1.54 -18.19 8.77
CA GLN A 339 -2.63 -19.18 8.83
C GLN A 339 -2.94 -19.53 10.29
N ILE A 340 -3.85 -18.77 10.90
CA ILE A 340 -4.46 -19.12 12.18
C ILE A 340 -5.39 -20.32 11.97
N HIS A 341 -5.02 -21.47 12.54
CA HIS A 341 -5.71 -22.75 12.31
C HIS A 341 -7.13 -22.84 12.92
N ASN A 342 -7.62 -21.78 13.58
CA ASN A 342 -8.88 -21.79 14.35
C ASN A 342 -10.02 -20.92 13.78
N VAL A 343 -9.86 -20.23 12.63
CA VAL A 343 -10.98 -19.47 11.99
C VAL A 343 -11.74 -20.35 10.97
N ALA A 344 -11.83 -21.65 11.27
CA ALA A 344 -12.61 -22.64 10.53
C ALA A 344 -13.45 -23.53 11.47
N ALA A 345 -13.84 -22.99 12.63
CA ALA A 345 -14.92 -23.50 13.47
C ALA A 345 -15.58 -22.33 14.20
N ALA A 346 -16.90 -22.22 14.09
CA ALA A 346 -17.69 -21.55 15.13
C ALA A 346 -17.74 -22.47 16.36
N ASP A 347 -17.89 -21.87 17.55
CA ASP A 347 -17.88 -22.52 18.87
C ASP A 347 -16.58 -23.26 19.28
N ASP A 348 -15.73 -22.62 20.09
CA ASP A 348 -15.51 -23.02 21.50
C ASP A 348 -14.78 -21.93 22.32
N ASN A 349 -14.89 -21.97 23.64
CA ASN A 349 -14.34 -21.00 24.61
C ASN A 349 -12.81 -21.10 24.78
N GLY A 350 -12.06 -20.65 23.77
CA GLY A 350 -10.60 -20.45 23.89
C GLY A 350 -10.23 -19.03 24.31
N THR A 351 -9.64 -18.86 25.50
CA THR A 351 -9.05 -17.60 25.95
C THR A 351 -7.72 -17.32 25.23
N ASP A 352 -7.78 -16.79 24.01
CA ASP A 352 -6.61 -16.28 23.29
C ASP A 352 -6.36 -14.79 23.63
N GLU A 353 -5.14 -14.45 24.05
CA GLU A 353 -4.72 -13.11 24.50
C GLU A 353 -4.68 -12.02 23.40
N LEU A 354 -5.20 -12.30 22.20
CA LEU A 354 -5.19 -11.40 21.04
C LEU A 354 -6.56 -10.82 20.66
N GLY A 355 -7.62 -11.07 21.43
CA GLY A 355 -8.92 -10.39 21.29
C GLY A 355 -9.95 -11.09 20.42
N GLU A 356 -11.21 -10.65 20.57
CA GLU A 356 -12.39 -11.33 20.04
C GLU A 356 -12.49 -11.37 18.49
N PRO A 357 -13.19 -12.37 17.92
CA PRO A 357 -13.35 -12.52 16.48
C PRO A 357 -14.18 -11.38 15.88
N GLY A 358 -13.50 -10.35 15.38
CA GLY A 358 -14.10 -9.16 14.75
C GLY A 358 -13.23 -7.90 14.80
N VAL A 359 -12.14 -7.88 15.59
CA VAL A 359 -11.24 -6.72 15.69
C VAL A 359 -10.30 -6.61 14.47
N TRP A 360 -9.91 -7.76 13.91
CA TRP A 360 -8.75 -7.89 13.03
C TRP A 360 -9.13 -8.29 11.60
N LYS A 361 -8.67 -7.50 10.62
CA LYS A 361 -8.81 -7.78 9.19
C LYS A 361 -7.86 -8.86 8.71
N LYS A 362 -6.64 -8.85 9.23
CA LYS A 362 -5.53 -9.66 8.75
C LYS A 362 -4.48 -9.85 9.82
N PHE A 363 -3.90 -11.04 9.86
CA PHE A 363 -2.65 -11.32 10.56
C PHE A 363 -1.56 -11.60 9.53
N SER A 364 -0.43 -10.91 9.62
CA SER A 364 0.74 -11.12 8.78
C SER A 364 1.93 -11.53 9.63
N ARG A 365 2.81 -12.36 9.10
CA ARG A 365 4.10 -12.69 9.70
C ARG A 365 5.21 -12.14 8.83
N LEU A 366 5.90 -11.12 9.34
CA LEU A 366 7.19 -10.70 8.86
C LEU A 366 8.25 -11.61 9.49
N ARG A 367 9.20 -12.08 8.69
CA ARG A 367 10.42 -12.75 9.15
C ARG A 367 11.62 -12.24 8.36
N ILE A 368 12.73 -11.98 9.03
CA ILE A 368 14.05 -11.79 8.44
C ILE A 368 15.08 -12.59 9.24
N ASP A 369 15.94 -13.34 8.54
CA ASP A 369 16.93 -14.25 9.13
C ASP A 369 18.35 -13.77 8.82
N GLY A 370 19.21 -13.71 9.85
CA GLY A 370 20.63 -13.42 9.72
C GLY A 370 20.99 -11.98 9.35
N LEU A 371 20.12 -11.00 9.61
CA LEU A 371 20.39 -9.59 9.31
C LEU A 371 21.61 -9.11 10.11
N LYS A 372 22.60 -8.53 9.45
CA LYS A 372 23.76 -7.93 10.14
C LYS A 372 23.30 -6.75 10.99
N ILE A 373 23.78 -6.67 12.24
CA ILE A 373 23.34 -5.65 13.20
C ILE A 373 23.66 -4.21 12.76
N ASP A 374 24.61 -4.04 11.85
CA ASP A 374 25.00 -2.73 11.31
C ASP A 374 23.91 -2.02 10.49
N HIS A 375 22.88 -2.72 10.05
CA HIS A 375 21.67 -2.12 9.48
C HIS A 375 20.73 -1.52 10.54
N LEU A 376 20.90 -1.84 11.83
CA LEU A 376 20.07 -1.34 12.94
C LEU A 376 20.83 -0.41 13.89
N ASN A 377 22.17 -0.42 13.88
CA ASN A 377 22.98 0.33 14.86
C ASN A 377 23.34 1.77 14.44
N ARG A 378 23.24 2.13 13.16
CA ARG A 378 23.63 3.46 12.67
C ARG A 378 22.49 4.47 12.78
N GLY A 379 22.77 5.62 13.37
CA GLY A 379 21.80 6.71 13.53
C GLY A 379 20.71 6.46 14.59
N VAL A 380 20.76 5.32 15.29
CA VAL A 380 19.78 4.94 16.32
C VAL A 380 20.37 5.16 17.70
N GLU A 381 19.69 5.97 18.52
CA GLU A 381 19.97 6.10 19.95
C GLU A 381 19.24 4.99 20.71
N GLY A 382 19.99 4.08 21.34
CA GLY A 382 19.40 2.95 22.07
C GLY A 382 20.24 1.67 22.03
N PRO A 383 19.70 0.53 22.51
CA PRO A 383 20.42 -0.75 22.59
C PRO A 383 21.02 -1.22 21.27
N PHE A 384 20.33 -1.01 20.14
CA PHE A 384 20.86 -1.35 18.82
C PHE A 384 22.14 -0.56 18.51
N GLY A 385 22.18 0.74 18.81
CA GLY A 385 23.39 1.57 18.66
C GLY A 385 24.54 1.18 19.60
N TRP A 386 24.28 0.38 20.64
CA TRP A 386 25.33 -0.14 21.53
C TRP A 386 25.99 -1.41 20.97
N ILE A 387 25.30 -2.13 20.08
CA ILE A 387 25.77 -3.40 19.51
C ILE A 387 26.47 -3.13 18.16
N TYR A 388 27.77 -3.37 18.10
CA TYR A 388 28.62 -3.05 16.94
C TYR A 388 28.96 -4.27 16.08
N GLU A 389 28.73 -5.49 16.57
CA GLU A 389 29.04 -6.76 15.90
C GLU A 389 27.96 -7.80 16.24
N GLY A 390 27.67 -8.70 15.29
CA GLY A 390 26.69 -9.78 15.41
C GLY A 390 25.57 -9.72 14.36
N ASN A 391 24.68 -10.70 14.41
CA ASN A 391 23.51 -10.80 13.52
C ASN A 391 22.21 -10.85 14.33
N VAL A 392 21.09 -10.55 13.67
CA VAL A 392 19.76 -10.58 14.26
C VAL A 392 18.77 -11.34 13.35
N ASP A 393 18.00 -12.25 13.96
CA ASP A 393 16.78 -12.77 13.35
C ASP A 393 15.59 -12.03 13.97
N ILE A 394 14.62 -11.62 13.16
CA ILE A 394 13.40 -10.94 13.63
C ILE A 394 12.20 -11.67 13.06
N VAL A 395 11.29 -12.09 13.93
CA VAL A 395 9.95 -12.56 13.58
C VAL A 395 8.95 -11.60 14.21
N ALA A 396 8.20 -10.87 13.40
CA ALA A 396 7.11 -10.01 13.85
C ALA A 396 5.77 -10.56 13.38
N ASP A 397 4.90 -10.91 14.32
CA ASP A 397 3.50 -11.23 14.07
C ASP A 397 2.69 -9.92 14.17
N VAL A 398 2.11 -9.49 13.05
CA VAL A 398 1.45 -8.19 12.89
C VAL A 398 -0.06 -8.36 12.74
N SER A 399 -0.83 -7.67 13.58
CA SER A 399 -2.30 -7.68 13.58
C SER A 399 -2.82 -6.35 13.01
N PHE A 400 -3.55 -6.43 11.90
CA PHE A 400 -4.11 -5.26 11.21
C PHE A 400 -5.58 -5.05 11.58
N PRO A 401 -5.99 -3.84 12.00
CA PRO A 401 -7.36 -3.57 12.42
C PRO A 401 -8.33 -3.69 11.23
N ASN A 402 -9.61 -3.94 11.53
CA ASN A 402 -10.68 -3.82 10.55
C ASN A 402 -10.88 -2.37 10.09
N ASP A 403 -11.31 -2.23 8.83
CA ASP A 403 -11.70 -0.93 8.29
C ASP A 403 -12.96 -0.46 9.04
N ALA A 404 -13.03 0.84 9.38
CA ALA A 404 -14.01 1.37 10.34
C ALA A 404 -15.50 1.29 9.90
N GLU A 405 -15.79 0.73 8.73
CA GLU A 405 -17.15 0.55 8.21
C GLU A 405 -17.86 -0.69 8.81
N GLU A 406 -17.11 -1.69 9.32
CA GLU A 406 -17.67 -2.90 9.94
C GLU A 406 -17.91 -2.71 11.45
N GLY A 407 -18.99 -2.00 11.79
CA GLY A 407 -19.28 -1.54 13.14
C GLY A 407 -19.70 -2.60 14.17
N PHE A 408 -18.78 -2.95 15.09
CA PHE A 408 -19.05 -3.71 16.33
C PHE A 408 -18.82 -2.85 17.59
N GLY A 409 -19.53 -1.73 17.69
CA GLY A 409 -19.14 -0.57 18.51
C GLY A 409 -18.99 -0.72 20.04
N LYS A 410 -19.39 -1.83 20.68
CA LYS A 410 -19.31 -1.96 22.16
C LYS A 410 -18.07 -2.73 22.65
N VAL A 411 -17.74 -3.87 22.04
CA VAL A 411 -16.54 -4.67 22.40
C VAL A 411 -15.27 -3.92 21.99
N MET A 412 -15.31 -3.25 20.83
CA MET A 412 -14.19 -2.45 20.32
C MET A 412 -13.79 -1.31 21.26
N ALA A 413 -14.73 -0.73 22.01
CA ALA A 413 -14.43 0.40 22.90
C ALA A 413 -13.46 0.00 24.02
N GLU A 414 -13.77 -1.04 24.80
CA GLU A 414 -12.89 -1.50 25.90
C GLU A 414 -11.53 -2.00 25.38
N PHE A 415 -11.51 -2.63 24.19
CA PHE A 415 -10.27 -3.03 23.54
C PHE A 415 -9.42 -1.81 23.15
N TYR A 416 -10.02 -0.80 22.51
CA TYR A 416 -9.35 0.42 22.11
C TYR A 416 -8.92 1.30 23.30
N ASP A 417 -9.66 1.30 24.40
CA ASP A 417 -9.26 2.01 25.63
C ASP A 417 -7.97 1.39 26.22
N LYS A 418 -7.87 0.06 26.28
CA LYS A 418 -6.65 -0.65 26.71
C LYS A 418 -5.48 -0.42 25.73
N MET A 419 -5.75 -0.35 24.44
CA MET A 419 -4.72 -0.03 23.44
C MET A 419 -4.27 1.43 23.54
N GLU A 420 -5.17 2.37 23.85
CA GLU A 420 -4.78 3.77 24.09
C GLU A 420 -3.97 3.91 25.38
N GLU A 421 -4.27 3.18 26.46
CA GLU A 421 -3.41 3.11 27.65
C GLU A 421 -2.00 2.60 27.29
N ALA A 422 -1.91 1.53 26.49
CA ALA A 422 -0.64 1.02 25.99
C ALA A 422 0.11 2.08 25.15
N VAL A 423 -0.52 2.73 24.18
CA VAL A 423 0.13 3.75 23.34
C VAL A 423 0.47 5.02 24.11
N THR A 424 -0.38 5.47 25.03
CA THR A 424 -0.15 6.68 25.83
C THR A 424 0.98 6.50 26.83
N SER A 425 1.16 5.31 27.42
CA SER A 425 2.33 5.04 28.27
C SER A 425 3.66 5.19 27.51
N HIS A 426 3.72 4.71 26.26
CA HIS A 426 4.88 4.91 25.37
C HIS A 426 5.06 6.40 25.00
N ARG A 427 3.97 7.11 24.64
CA ARG A 427 4.01 8.55 24.35
C ARG A 427 4.37 9.40 25.57
N TYR A 428 4.04 8.96 26.79
CA TYR A 428 4.36 9.68 28.03
C TYR A 428 5.86 9.62 28.34
N LEU A 429 6.49 8.45 28.17
CA LEU A 429 7.96 8.32 28.23
C LEU A 429 8.66 9.27 27.24
N ARG A 430 8.02 9.54 26.09
CA ARG A 430 8.50 10.48 25.05
C ARG A 430 8.13 11.95 25.30
N MET A 431 7.07 12.30 26.03
CA MET A 431 6.85 13.71 26.41
C MET A 431 7.85 14.20 27.48
N LEU A 432 8.40 13.27 28.27
CA LEU A 432 9.55 13.52 29.14
C LEU A 432 10.86 13.77 28.34
N GLU A 433 10.95 13.27 27.11
CA GLU A 433 12.06 13.52 26.15
C GLU A 433 12.06 14.98 25.68
N SER A 434 10.91 15.51 25.25
CA SER A 434 10.81 16.88 24.71
C SER A 434 10.98 17.95 25.78
N ASN A 435 10.41 17.77 26.97
CA ASN A 435 10.49 18.79 28.03
C ASN A 435 11.90 18.90 28.64
N GLY A 436 12.73 17.86 28.52
CA GLY A 436 14.14 17.92 28.92
C GLY A 436 15.03 18.76 27.99
N LEU A 437 14.58 19.04 26.76
CA LEU A 437 15.31 19.84 25.78
C LEU A 437 14.99 21.35 25.89
N SER A 438 13.82 21.70 26.43
CA SER A 438 13.36 23.10 26.54
C SER A 438 13.95 23.92 27.70
N GLN A 439 14.87 23.35 28.50
CA GLN A 439 15.56 24.04 29.61
C GLN A 439 17.04 24.33 29.34
N GLY A 440 17.49 24.15 28.09
CA GLY A 440 18.90 24.21 27.68
C GLY A 440 19.38 25.51 27.05
N GLU A 441 18.51 26.48 26.75
CA GLU A 441 18.89 27.76 26.14
C GLU A 441 18.27 28.95 26.89
N THR A 442 19.10 29.66 27.64
CA THR A 442 18.81 31.04 28.07
C THR A 442 20.10 31.82 27.93
N GLU A 443 20.06 32.85 27.09
CA GLU A 443 21.22 33.62 26.68
C GLU A 443 21.89 34.32 27.87
N THR A 444 23.22 34.28 27.90
CA THR A 444 24.01 35.10 28.81
C THR A 444 23.81 36.59 28.50
N ASN A 445 23.02 37.29 29.31
CA ASN A 445 23.04 38.74 29.38
C ASN A 445 23.63 39.20 30.73
N GLN A 446 24.77 39.88 30.64
CA GLN A 446 25.43 40.49 31.79
C GLN A 446 24.70 41.80 32.14
N ASN A 447 24.28 41.98 33.41
CA ASN A 447 24.39 43.26 34.11
C ASN A 447 24.08 43.16 35.62
N THR A 448 25.13 43.32 36.41
CA THR A 448 25.26 44.09 37.66
C THR A 448 24.01 44.41 38.51
N ILE A 449 23.99 43.98 39.79
CA ILE A 449 24.02 44.83 41.02
C ILE A 449 24.01 43.92 42.29
N SER A 450 24.53 44.45 43.41
CA SER A 450 24.65 43.86 44.77
C SER A 450 23.28 43.58 45.46
N ASP A 451 23.14 42.92 46.63
CA ASP A 451 23.99 42.92 47.84
C ASP A 451 23.63 41.82 48.88
N THR A 452 24.48 41.67 49.92
CA THR A 452 24.23 41.11 51.29
C THR A 452 23.66 39.70 51.57
N LEU A 453 24.55 38.83 52.10
CA LEU A 453 24.49 38.05 53.37
C LEU A 453 23.15 37.76 54.11
N ASP A 454 22.79 36.48 54.27
CA ASP A 454 22.64 35.66 55.52
C ASP A 454 22.17 34.24 55.08
N GLY A 455 22.13 33.13 55.84
CA GLY A 455 22.38 32.91 57.27
C GLY A 455 21.32 31.99 57.89
N GLY A 456 21.49 30.67 57.77
CA GLY A 456 20.81 29.70 58.65
C GLY A 456 19.60 28.89 58.12
N ASP A 457 19.44 27.75 58.76
CA ASP A 457 18.23 26.95 59.01
C ASP A 457 17.51 26.15 57.91
N ILE A 458 17.68 24.82 58.03
CA ILE A 458 16.79 23.78 57.51
C ILE A 458 15.63 23.59 58.50
N PRO A 459 14.37 23.56 58.04
CA PRO A 459 13.38 22.71 58.68
C PRO A 459 12.76 21.70 57.71
N LEU A 460 12.78 20.43 58.13
CA LEU A 460 12.03 19.34 57.55
C LEU A 460 10.54 19.51 57.94
N ALA A 461 9.66 19.82 56.99
CA ALA A 461 8.22 19.78 57.20
C ALA A 461 7.52 19.21 55.95
N VAL A 462 6.77 18.13 56.15
CA VAL A 462 5.85 17.57 55.15
C VAL A 462 4.51 18.28 55.33
N GLU A 463 4.08 19.05 54.33
CA GLU A 463 2.70 19.53 54.29
C GLU A 463 2.16 19.50 52.86
N ALA A 464 0.99 18.87 52.70
CA ALA A 464 0.35 18.69 51.40
C ALA A 464 -0.42 19.96 51.04
N ALA A 465 -0.03 20.62 49.95
CA ALA A 465 -0.73 21.77 49.40
C ALA A 465 -1.18 21.48 47.97
N ASN A 466 -2.49 21.56 47.73
CA ASN A 466 -3.09 21.48 46.40
C ASN A 466 -2.53 22.58 45.49
N SER A 467 -2.26 22.24 44.22
CA SER A 467 -2.18 23.21 43.13
C SER A 467 -2.66 22.57 41.82
N PRO A 468 -3.23 23.34 40.88
CA PRO A 468 -4.22 22.79 39.95
C PRO A 468 -3.62 22.08 38.74
N LEU A 469 -4.36 21.11 38.21
CA LEU A 469 -4.18 20.60 36.85
C LEU A 469 -4.46 21.73 35.85
N PRO A 470 -3.64 21.91 34.80
CA PRO A 470 -3.95 22.87 33.74
C PRO A 470 -5.17 22.40 32.94
N GLU A 471 -6.07 23.34 32.65
CA GLU A 471 -7.33 23.08 31.94
C GLU A 471 -7.09 22.68 30.48
N SER A 472 -7.88 21.72 29.98
CA SER A 472 -7.93 21.34 28.57
C SER A 472 -8.41 22.54 27.72
N PRO A 473 -7.76 22.86 26.59
CA PRO A 473 -8.22 23.94 25.73
C PRO A 473 -9.59 23.61 25.12
N GLU A 474 -10.50 24.57 25.16
CA GLU A 474 -11.87 24.41 24.68
C GLU A 474 -11.95 24.20 23.16
N ARG A 475 -13.03 23.53 22.73
CA ARG A 475 -13.30 23.21 21.32
C ARG A 475 -13.61 24.47 20.49
N GLY A 476 -12.59 25.01 19.82
CA GLY A 476 -12.79 25.88 18.66
C GLY A 476 -13.37 25.08 17.49
N THR A 477 -14.52 25.50 16.97
CA THR A 477 -15.21 24.81 15.87
C THR A 477 -14.50 24.99 14.54
N LEU A 478 -13.66 24.03 14.18
CA LEU A 478 -13.33 23.67 12.79
C LEU A 478 -13.67 22.20 12.58
N SER A 479 -14.21 21.88 11.41
CA SER A 479 -14.75 20.55 11.08
C SER A 479 -13.64 19.49 11.05
N ALA A 480 -13.47 18.76 12.14
CA ALA A 480 -12.66 17.54 12.12
C ALA A 480 -13.32 16.49 11.22
N PRO A 481 -12.55 15.71 10.43
CA PRO A 481 -13.06 14.47 9.85
C PRO A 481 -13.50 13.52 10.97
N SER A 482 -14.52 12.70 10.71
CA SER A 482 -15.23 11.90 11.71
C SER A 482 -14.32 11.09 12.63
N GLU A 483 -14.34 11.40 13.94
CA GLU A 483 -13.49 10.80 14.98
C GLU A 483 -13.61 9.25 15.08
N GLU A 484 -14.66 8.66 14.50
CA GLU A 484 -14.87 7.20 14.49
C GLU A 484 -13.89 6.45 13.57
N HIS A 485 -13.44 7.04 12.46
CA HIS A 485 -12.48 6.36 11.56
C HIS A 485 -11.05 6.28 12.13
N ALA A 486 -10.77 6.99 13.22
CA ALA A 486 -9.41 7.19 13.75
C ALA A 486 -8.97 6.17 14.82
N ARG A 487 -9.84 5.22 15.23
CA ARG A 487 -9.61 4.35 16.40
C ARG A 487 -8.95 3.00 16.12
N GLY A 488 -8.46 2.75 14.89
CA GLY A 488 -7.71 1.52 14.60
C GLY A 488 -6.34 1.49 15.28
N TYR A 489 -5.94 0.35 15.84
CA TYR A 489 -4.58 0.10 16.33
C TYR A 489 -3.97 -1.09 15.60
N LEU A 490 -2.67 -1.02 15.35
CA LEU A 490 -1.86 -2.09 14.80
C LEU A 490 -0.94 -2.62 15.91
N ILE A 491 -0.97 -3.93 16.14
CA ILE A 491 -0.11 -4.61 17.12
C ILE A 491 0.98 -5.37 16.37
N MET A 492 2.21 -5.30 16.88
CA MET A 492 3.35 -6.10 16.42
C MET A 492 3.95 -6.85 17.60
N ASP A 493 3.81 -8.18 17.58
CA ASP A 493 4.48 -9.09 18.51
C ASP A 493 5.81 -9.51 17.91
N LEU A 494 6.91 -8.92 18.42
CA LEU A 494 8.26 -9.16 17.93
C LEU A 494 9.00 -10.18 18.79
N ARG A 495 9.63 -11.12 18.11
CA ARG A 495 10.61 -12.06 18.65
C ARG A 495 11.92 -11.82 17.91
N ILE A 496 12.90 -11.32 18.64
CA ILE A 496 14.19 -10.86 18.14
C ILE A 496 15.25 -11.79 18.75
N HIS A 497 16.06 -12.41 17.90
CA HIS A 497 17.15 -13.27 18.32
C HIS A 497 18.47 -12.60 17.96
N LEU A 498 19.25 -12.23 18.97
CA LEU A 498 20.59 -11.68 18.78
C LEU A 498 21.61 -12.81 18.82
N ASN A 499 22.33 -13.00 17.72
CA ASN A 499 23.29 -14.08 17.50
C ASN A 499 24.72 -13.54 17.50
N ASP A 500 25.59 -14.14 18.31
CA ASP A 500 27.02 -13.81 18.45
C ASP A 500 27.35 -12.31 18.64
N VAL A 501 26.46 -11.58 19.32
CA VAL A 501 26.53 -10.11 19.45
C VAL A 501 27.62 -9.60 20.41
N ARG A 502 28.17 -8.42 20.10
CA ARG A 502 29.05 -7.65 21.00
C ARG A 502 28.58 -6.21 21.14
N ALA A 503 28.57 -5.74 22.39
CA ALA A 503 28.18 -4.38 22.74
C ALA A 503 29.31 -3.56 23.35
N ALA A 504 29.30 -2.25 23.10
CA ALA A 504 30.13 -1.26 23.76
C ALA A 504 29.26 -0.34 24.62
N VAL A 505 29.85 0.29 25.65
CA VAL A 505 29.17 1.37 26.37
C VAL A 505 29.11 2.59 25.43
N PRO A 506 27.93 3.16 25.17
CA PRO A 506 27.81 4.33 24.31
C PRO A 506 28.56 5.53 24.88
N LEU A 507 29.08 6.36 23.99
CA LEU A 507 29.45 7.74 24.32
C LEU A 507 28.18 8.59 24.19
N PHE A 508 27.70 9.13 25.30
CA PHE A 508 26.51 9.99 25.32
C PHE A 508 26.86 11.38 24.76
N SER A 509 26.70 11.55 23.44
CA SER A 509 26.87 12.84 22.75
C SER A 509 25.79 13.86 23.14
N LYS A 510 24.60 13.37 23.52
CA LYS A 510 23.48 14.16 24.05
C LYS A 510 23.27 13.78 25.53
N PRO A 511 22.94 14.72 26.44
CA PRO A 511 22.91 14.43 27.87
C PRO A 511 21.91 13.36 28.31
N HIS A 512 20.76 13.25 27.64
CA HIS A 512 19.64 12.41 28.06
C HIS A 512 18.94 11.73 26.86
N ILE A 513 19.07 10.40 26.76
CA ILE A 513 18.09 9.59 26.02
C ILE A 513 16.97 9.29 27.03
N GLY A 514 15.76 9.81 26.81
CA GLY A 514 14.71 9.89 27.84
C GLY A 514 14.34 8.56 28.50
N TYR A 515 14.33 7.46 27.75
CA TYR A 515 13.99 6.12 28.25
C TYR A 515 15.19 5.34 28.83
N VAL A 516 16.43 5.80 28.63
CA VAL A 516 17.64 5.07 29.04
C VAL A 516 18.10 5.50 30.42
N ASN A 517 17.93 4.61 31.41
CA ASN A 517 18.53 4.77 32.72
C ASN A 517 20.04 4.49 32.66
N GLN A 518 20.86 5.53 32.84
CA GLN A 518 22.33 5.43 32.82
C GLN A 518 22.90 4.36 33.78
N ALA A 519 22.20 4.06 34.89
CA ALA A 519 22.60 3.02 35.84
C ALA A 519 22.49 1.59 35.25
N LEU A 520 21.58 1.36 34.31
CA LEU A 520 21.36 0.05 33.66
C LEU A 520 22.22 -0.16 32.41
N VAL A 521 22.74 0.89 31.79
CA VAL A 521 23.56 0.82 30.56
C VAL A 521 24.76 -0.12 30.72
N ARG A 522 25.57 0.06 31.78
CA ARG A 522 26.75 -0.81 32.02
C ARG A 522 26.34 -2.27 32.33
N PRO A 523 25.35 -2.55 33.20
CA PRO A 523 24.77 -3.87 33.36
C PRO A 523 24.26 -4.53 32.07
N ILE A 524 23.56 -3.80 31.20
CA ILE A 524 23.02 -4.33 29.93
C ILE A 524 24.17 -4.68 28.97
N VAL A 525 25.14 -3.79 28.77
CA VAL A 525 26.32 -4.08 27.93
C VAL A 525 27.13 -5.26 28.48
N ALA A 526 27.26 -5.38 29.80
CA ALA A 526 27.90 -6.53 30.44
C ALA A 526 27.09 -7.83 30.25
N TYR A 527 25.76 -7.76 30.28
CA TYR A 527 24.88 -8.91 30.03
C TYR A 527 24.99 -9.40 28.58
N ILE A 528 24.94 -8.48 27.60
CA ILE A 528 25.11 -8.80 26.18
C ILE A 528 26.45 -9.52 25.97
N ASN A 529 27.56 -8.92 26.42
CA ASN A 529 28.89 -9.49 26.24
C ASN A 529 29.13 -10.80 27.06
N ALA A 530 28.33 -11.08 28.08
CA ALA A 530 28.36 -12.35 28.80
C ALA A 530 27.61 -13.48 28.05
N LYS A 531 26.67 -13.13 27.17
CA LYS A 531 25.84 -14.05 26.39
C LYS A 531 26.42 -14.26 25.00
N ARG A 532 27.42 -15.15 24.92
CA ARG A 532 28.26 -15.30 23.71
C ARG A 532 27.56 -15.76 22.43
N THR A 533 26.46 -16.51 22.51
CA THR A 533 25.87 -17.19 21.34
C THR A 533 24.49 -16.69 20.95
N TYR A 534 23.62 -16.44 21.92
CA TYR A 534 22.18 -16.23 21.68
C TYR A 534 21.54 -15.43 22.83
N ILE A 535 20.77 -14.40 22.47
CA ILE A 535 19.89 -13.65 23.37
C ILE A 535 18.50 -13.59 22.74
N PRO A 536 17.48 -14.22 23.33
CA PRO A 536 16.09 -14.04 22.92
C PRO A 536 15.54 -12.75 23.54
N ILE A 537 14.84 -11.96 22.73
CA ILE A 537 14.14 -10.75 23.15
C ILE A 537 12.72 -10.83 22.60
N SER A 538 11.73 -10.67 23.49
CA SER A 538 10.32 -10.65 23.13
C SER A 538 9.72 -9.33 23.57
N CYS A 539 9.09 -8.59 22.65
CA CYS A 539 8.44 -7.33 22.94
C CYS A 539 7.20 -7.11 22.07
N ARG A 540 6.32 -6.19 22.50
CA ARG A 540 5.04 -5.88 21.84
C ARG A 540 4.97 -4.39 21.59
N ILE A 541 4.87 -4.00 20.31
CA ILE A 541 4.66 -2.61 19.92
C ILE A 541 3.18 -2.43 19.54
N VAL A 542 2.53 -1.42 20.11
CA VAL A 542 1.18 -1.00 19.74
C VAL A 542 1.28 0.38 19.10
N LYS A 543 0.67 0.56 17.92
CA LYS A 543 0.65 1.83 17.18
C LYS A 543 -0.77 2.19 16.79
N ARG A 544 -1.07 3.49 16.65
CA ARG A 544 -2.32 3.90 16.00
C ARG A 544 -2.21 3.70 14.50
N TYR A 545 -3.32 3.37 13.84
CA TYR A 545 -3.42 3.31 12.39
C TYR A 545 -2.99 4.65 11.75
N THR A 546 -3.39 5.77 12.35
CA THR A 546 -2.99 7.13 11.96
C THR A 546 -1.50 7.44 12.17
N ASP A 547 -0.72 6.58 12.84
CA ASP A 547 0.74 6.72 12.89
C ASP A 547 1.44 6.24 11.60
N PHE A 548 0.71 5.55 10.71
CA PHE A 548 1.18 5.15 9.38
C PHE A 548 0.67 6.06 8.26
N ASP A 549 -0.21 7.00 8.56
CA ASP A 549 -0.74 7.97 7.59
C ASP A 549 0.40 8.89 7.10
N GLY A 550 0.63 8.89 5.78
CA GLY A 550 1.74 9.59 5.12
C GLY A 550 3.11 8.93 5.32
N ALA A 551 3.21 7.75 5.96
CA ALA A 551 4.49 7.11 6.25
C ALA A 551 5.03 6.34 5.03
N LEU A 552 6.23 6.71 4.58
CA LEU A 552 6.95 6.02 3.50
C LEU A 552 7.91 4.94 4.04
N SER A 553 8.35 5.05 5.29
CA SER A 553 9.31 4.12 5.91
C SER A 553 9.07 3.93 7.42
N LEU A 554 9.99 3.19 8.05
CA LEU A 554 10.08 2.98 9.50
C LEU A 554 10.30 4.29 10.30
N TRP A 555 10.78 5.35 9.64
CA TRP A 555 11.19 6.61 10.29
C TRP A 555 10.03 7.57 10.54
N GLU A 556 9.18 7.82 9.52
CA GLU A 556 8.08 8.79 9.61
C GLU A 556 6.94 8.29 10.51
N CYS A 557 6.83 6.98 10.70
CA CYS A 557 5.97 6.35 11.70
C CYS A 557 6.68 6.14 13.06
N ARG A 558 7.98 6.46 13.18
CA ARG A 558 8.86 6.24 14.36
C ARG A 558 8.84 4.81 14.91
N LEU A 559 8.73 3.80 14.04
CA LEU A 559 8.68 2.39 14.46
C LEU A 559 10.03 1.88 14.98
N LEU A 560 11.14 2.41 14.48
CA LEU A 560 12.48 2.04 14.97
C LEU A 560 12.75 2.56 16.39
N ASP A 561 12.22 3.73 16.74
CA ASP A 561 12.34 4.31 18.08
C ASP A 561 11.61 3.45 19.12
N ASP A 562 10.33 3.16 18.88
CA ASP A 562 9.52 2.35 19.80
C ASP A 562 10.09 0.92 19.93
N LEU A 563 10.62 0.36 18.83
CA LEU A 563 11.37 -0.90 18.85
C LEU A 563 12.62 -0.81 19.71
N SER A 564 13.39 0.28 19.64
CA SER A 564 14.60 0.47 20.45
C SER A 564 14.29 0.62 21.95
N ALA A 565 13.19 1.31 22.29
CA ALA A 565 12.70 1.47 23.65
C ALA A 565 12.21 0.13 24.22
N GLU A 566 11.42 -0.63 23.47
CA GLU A 566 10.94 -1.95 23.93
C GLU A 566 12.04 -3.02 24.02
N VAL A 567 13.05 -2.96 23.16
CA VAL A 567 14.26 -3.78 23.31
C VAL A 567 15.04 -3.37 24.56
N TYR A 568 15.07 -2.08 24.91
CA TYR A 568 15.68 -1.61 26.15
C TYR A 568 14.91 -2.09 27.40
N THR A 569 13.58 -2.02 27.42
CA THR A 569 12.77 -2.51 28.56
C THR A 569 12.93 -4.03 28.73
N ALA A 570 12.99 -4.78 27.63
CA ALA A 570 13.28 -6.21 27.67
C ALA A 570 14.68 -6.51 28.25
N PHE A 571 15.73 -5.82 27.79
CA PHE A 571 17.08 -5.96 28.35
C PHE A 571 17.17 -5.59 29.84
N ALA A 572 16.46 -4.55 30.27
CA ALA A 572 16.41 -4.15 31.68
C ALA A 572 15.82 -5.26 32.56
N ARG A 573 14.67 -5.83 32.15
CA ARG A 573 14.04 -6.98 32.83
C ARG A 573 14.99 -8.18 32.88
N ASP A 574 15.62 -8.52 31.76
CA ASP A 574 16.58 -9.65 31.65
C ASP A 574 17.76 -9.51 32.63
N VAL A 575 18.33 -8.30 32.74
CA VAL A 575 19.43 -7.98 33.66
C VAL A 575 19.00 -8.11 35.12
N GLU A 576 17.85 -7.55 35.47
CA GLU A 576 17.30 -7.66 36.83
C GLU A 576 17.07 -9.13 37.18
N ASP A 577 16.47 -9.91 36.28
CA ASP A 577 16.21 -11.33 36.50
C ASP A 577 17.51 -12.14 36.64
N GLN A 578 18.57 -11.84 35.89
CA GLN A 578 19.89 -12.43 36.13
C GLN A 578 20.40 -12.11 37.54
N GLN A 579 20.31 -10.85 37.99
CA GLN A 579 20.73 -10.47 39.33
C GLN A 579 19.91 -11.18 40.42
N HIS A 580 18.59 -11.28 40.25
CA HIS A 580 17.70 -12.01 41.14
C HIS A 580 18.00 -13.52 41.16
N ARG A 581 18.31 -14.12 40.00
CA ARG A 581 18.75 -15.53 39.90
C ARG A 581 20.08 -15.76 40.63
N VAL A 582 21.10 -14.93 40.39
CA VAL A 582 22.41 -15.05 41.07
C VAL A 582 22.27 -14.86 42.59
N ARG A 583 21.46 -13.89 43.05
CA ARG A 583 21.15 -13.71 44.48
C ARG A 583 20.44 -14.93 45.07
N ARG A 584 19.47 -15.52 44.36
CA ARG A 584 18.79 -16.77 44.76
C ARG A 584 19.78 -17.94 44.86
N PHE A 585 20.61 -18.17 43.84
CA PHE A 585 21.63 -19.23 43.84
C PHE A 585 22.62 -19.09 45.01
N LYS A 586 23.12 -17.89 45.31
CA LYS A 586 24.00 -17.67 46.47
C LYS A 586 23.31 -18.00 47.80
N ARG A 587 22.04 -17.60 47.98
CA ARG A 587 21.26 -17.95 49.18
C ARG A 587 21.06 -19.47 49.29
N VAL A 588 20.58 -20.11 48.23
CA VAL A 588 20.33 -21.57 48.21
C VAL A 588 21.63 -22.37 48.41
N GLY A 589 22.75 -21.91 47.85
CA GLY A 589 24.08 -22.49 48.09
C GLY A 589 24.52 -22.43 49.55
N LEU A 590 24.29 -21.29 50.23
CA LEU A 590 24.56 -21.16 51.66
C LEU A 590 23.64 -22.04 52.52
N TRP A 591 22.34 -22.11 52.18
CA TRP A 591 21.37 -22.98 52.85
C TRP A 591 21.71 -24.47 52.69
N THR A 592 22.07 -24.91 51.48
CA THR A 592 22.46 -26.30 51.21
C THR A 592 23.78 -26.68 51.86
N LEU A 593 24.78 -25.79 51.85
CA LEU A 593 26.03 -26.01 52.59
C LEU A 593 25.80 -26.12 54.11
N SER A 594 24.91 -25.28 54.66
CA SER A 594 24.51 -25.35 56.07
C SER A 594 23.85 -26.70 56.41
N LEU A 595 22.90 -27.16 55.57
CA LEU A 595 22.25 -28.46 55.74
C LEU A 595 23.24 -29.64 55.64
N VAL A 596 24.19 -29.60 54.69
CA VAL A 596 25.22 -30.64 54.59
C VAL A 596 26.15 -30.62 55.81
N ALA A 597 26.55 -29.45 56.29
CA ALA A 597 27.36 -29.33 57.51
C ALA A 597 26.61 -29.87 58.75
N GLN A 598 25.32 -29.56 58.89
CA GLN A 598 24.46 -30.09 59.95
C GLN A 598 24.31 -31.62 59.85
N ALA A 599 24.11 -32.15 58.65
CA ALA A 599 24.00 -33.59 58.42
C ALA A 599 25.31 -34.35 58.70
N LEU A 600 26.46 -33.78 58.32
CA LEU A 600 27.78 -34.34 58.65
C LEU A 600 28.05 -34.31 60.16
N LEU A 601 27.74 -33.21 60.84
CA LEU A 601 27.89 -33.12 62.30
C LEU A 601 26.95 -34.08 63.04
N ALA A 602 25.71 -34.25 62.56
CA ALA A 602 24.77 -35.24 63.11
C ALA A 602 25.24 -36.68 62.86
N GLY A 603 25.81 -36.96 61.68
CA GLY A 603 26.40 -38.27 61.36
C GLY A 603 27.60 -38.61 62.24
N VAL A 604 28.52 -37.67 62.43
CA VAL A 604 29.68 -37.85 63.33
C VAL A 604 29.25 -37.96 64.79
N ALA A 605 28.24 -37.20 65.22
CA ALA A 605 27.69 -37.33 66.58
C ALA A 605 26.96 -38.66 66.81
N GLY A 606 26.35 -39.24 65.77
CA GLY A 606 25.72 -40.56 65.82
C GLY A 606 26.69 -41.75 65.77
N ASP A 607 27.95 -41.51 65.40
CA ASP A 607 29.05 -42.50 65.41
C ASP A 607 29.90 -42.41 66.72
N LEU A 608 29.50 -41.49 67.63
CA LEU A 608 30.17 -41.18 68.90
C LEU A 608 29.29 -41.43 70.15
N MET A 609 28.12 -42.09 69.95
CA MET A 609 27.25 -42.64 70.99
C MET A 609 27.13 -44.16 70.84
#